data_AF-A0A8C6IJ71-F1
#
_entry.id   AF-A0A8C6IJ71-F1
#
_cell.length_a   1.000
_cell.length_b   1.000
_cell.length_c   1.000
_cell.angle_alpha   90.00
_cell.angle_beta   90.00
_cell.angle_gamma   90.00
#
_symmetry.space_group_name_H-M   'P 1'
#
loop_
_entity.id
_entity.type
_entity.pdbx_description
1 polymer ?
#
loop_
_entity_poly.entity_id
_entity_poly.type
_entity_poly.pdbx_seq_one_letter_code
_entity_poly.pdbx_strand_id
1 'polypeptide(L)' 'MKITRQKHAEKHLCFFRNNFGVCEPYPTLLASTFCQAALWGCIQLRDQLPCYLMGKPQLCTIRCVIRTYL' A
#
# COMPACT_ATOMS: atom_id res chain seq x y z
N MET A 1 7.88 19.72 11.16
CA MET A 1 6.50 19.20 11.16
C MET A 1 6.34 18.18 10.01
N LYS A 2 6.60 16.89 10.26
CA LYS A 2 6.69 15.81 9.23
C LYS A 2 5.32 15.24 8.74
N ILE A 3 4.20 15.82 9.17
CA ILE A 3 2.85 15.20 9.11
C ILE A 3 2.09 15.49 7.79
N THR A 4 2.63 16.32 6.90
CA THR A 4 1.90 16.78 5.68
C THR A 4 1.50 15.63 4.75
N ARG A 5 2.34 14.58 4.62
CA ARG A 5 2.07 13.44 3.74
C ARG A 5 0.96 12.52 4.24
N GLN A 6 0.90 12.25 5.54
CA GLN A 6 -0.14 11.41 6.12
C GLN A 6 -1.51 12.08 6.05
N LYS A 7 -1.61 13.37 6.38
CA LYS A 7 -2.86 14.14 6.23
C LYS A 7 -3.34 14.20 4.78
N HIS A 8 -2.42 14.27 3.83
CA HIS A 8 -2.77 14.23 2.42
C HIS A 8 -3.31 12.85 2.00
N ALA A 9 -2.65 11.77 2.43
CA ALA A 9 -3.12 10.41 2.19
C ALA A 9 -4.50 10.16 2.81
N GLU A 10 -4.72 10.62 4.05
CA GLU A 10 -6.00 10.52 4.74
C GLU A 10 -7.14 11.22 3.97
N LYS A 11 -6.89 12.43 3.45
CA LYS A 11 -7.89 13.15 2.63
C LYS A 11 -8.27 12.37 1.38
N HIS A 12 -7.30 11.77 0.70
CA HIS A 12 -7.56 10.93 -0.47
C HIS A 12 -8.29 9.65 -0.10
N LEU A 13 -7.90 8.99 0.99
CA LEU A 13 -8.59 7.80 1.48
C LEU A 13 -10.04 8.08 1.85
N CYS A 14 -10.32 9.20 2.52
CA CYS A 14 -11.68 9.65 2.80
C CYS A 14 -12.48 9.89 1.51
N PHE A 15 -11.86 10.48 0.48
CA PHE A 15 -12.49 10.65 -0.83
C PHE A 15 -12.82 9.29 -1.48
N PHE A 16 -11.88 8.33 -1.45
CA PHE A 16 -12.12 7.00 -2.02
C PHE A 16 -13.17 6.21 -1.24
N ARG A 17 -13.17 6.33 0.09
CA ARG A 17 -14.16 5.70 0.95
C ARG A 17 -15.56 6.24 0.69
N ASN A 18 -15.73 7.56 0.65
CA ASN A 18 -17.05 8.17 0.49
C ASN A 18 -17.61 8.01 -0.92
N ASN A 19 -16.77 8.02 -1.96
CA ASN A 19 -17.25 7.96 -3.35
C ASN A 19 -17.26 6.55 -3.96
N PHE A 20 -16.33 5.67 -3.54
CA PHE A 20 -16.15 4.35 -4.15
C PHE A 20 -16.38 3.19 -3.17
N GLY A 21 -16.73 3.48 -1.91
CA GLY A 21 -16.99 2.45 -0.90
C GLY A 21 -15.74 1.64 -0.51
N VAL A 22 -14.54 2.17 -0.77
CA VAL A 22 -13.28 1.53 -0.41
C VAL A 22 -13.12 1.57 1.11
N CYS A 23 -13.27 0.41 1.75
CA CYS A 23 -13.19 0.24 3.19
C CYS A 23 -12.09 -0.74 3.55
N GLU A 24 -11.62 -0.63 4.78
CA GLU A 24 -10.61 -1.51 5.34
C GLU A 24 -11.18 -2.93 5.56
N PRO A 25 -10.41 -4.02 5.32
CA PRO A 25 -9.01 -4.06 4.90
C PRO A 25 -8.80 -3.66 3.44
N TYR A 26 -7.82 -2.78 3.17
CA TYR A 26 -7.59 -2.26 1.83
C TYR A 26 -6.88 -3.30 0.95
N PRO A 27 -7.52 -3.86 -0.09
CA PRO A 27 -6.85 -4.80 -0.99
C PRO A 27 -5.79 -4.02 -1.80
N THR A 28 -4.53 -4.18 -1.40
CA THR A 28 -3.40 -3.45 -1.97
C THR A 28 -2.63 -4.36 -2.90
N LEU A 29 -2.73 -4.11 -4.20
CA LEU A 29 -2.02 -4.85 -5.21
C LEU A 29 -0.55 -4.42 -5.28
N LEU A 30 0.38 -5.34 -5.08
CA LEU A 30 1.81 -5.08 -5.20
C LEU A 30 2.33 -5.56 -6.57
N ALA A 31 3.02 -4.66 -7.27
CA ALA A 31 3.74 -4.95 -8.51
C ALA A 31 5.15 -5.50 -8.22
N SER A 32 5.71 -6.26 -9.18
CA SER A 32 7.08 -6.83 -9.10
C SER A 32 8.14 -5.78 -8.84
N THR A 33 8.12 -4.69 -9.61
CA THR A 33 9.08 -3.58 -9.53
C THR A 33 9.04 -2.89 -8.18
N PHE A 34 7.85 -2.75 -7.59
CA PHE A 34 7.69 -2.16 -6.27
C PHE A 34 8.25 -3.09 -5.17
N CYS A 35 7.97 -4.39 -5.24
CA CYS A 35 8.55 -5.37 -4.33
C CYS A 35 10.09 -5.41 -4.42
N GLN A 36 10.64 -5.34 -5.63
CA GLN A 36 12.10 -5.31 -5.85
C GLN A 36 12.73 -4.03 -5.28
N ALA A 37 12.11 -2.87 -5.49
CA ALA A 37 12.56 -1.62 -4.90
C ALA A 37 12.48 -1.63 -3.37
N ALA A 38 11.41 -2.21 -2.81
CA ALA A 38 11.26 -2.37 -1.37
C ALA A 38 12.34 -3.30 -0.78
N LEU A 39 12.70 -4.36 -1.51
CA LEU A 39 13.78 -5.27 -1.13
C LEU A 39 15.13 -4.56 -1.11
N TRP A 40 15.45 -3.79 -2.17
CA TRP A 40 16.70 -3.02 -2.22
C TRP A 40 16.77 -1.89 -1.19
N GLY A 41 15.63 -1.29 -0.86
CA GLY A 41 15.52 -0.26 0.17
C GLY A 41 15.49 -0.81 1.60
N CYS A 42 15.54 -2.14 1.78
CA CYS A 42 15.33 -2.80 3.07
C CYS A 42 14.05 -2.33 3.79
N ILE A 43 12.99 -2.07 3.02
CA ILE A 43 11.72 -1.55 3.53
C ILE A 43 10.78 -2.71 3.82
N GLN A 44 10.41 -2.86 5.09
CA GLN A 44 9.36 -3.79 5.49
C GLN A 44 8.00 -3.21 5.14
N LEU A 45 7.45 -3.64 4.00
CA LEU A 45 6.16 -3.20 3.49
C LEU A 45 5.01 -3.42 4.49
N ARG A 46 5.09 -4.49 5.29
CA ARG A 46 4.08 -4.81 6.32
C ARG A 46 3.98 -3.75 7.41
N ASP A 47 5.05 -3.02 7.72
CA ASP A 47 5.07 -2.01 8.79
C ASP A 47 4.91 -0.59 8.24
N GLN A 48 5.49 -0.32 7.06
CA GLN A 48 5.41 0.99 6.41
C GLN A 48 4.05 1.29 5.78
N LEU A 49 3.40 0.31 5.12
CA LEU A 49 2.11 0.58 4.49
C LEU A 49 1.00 0.93 5.50
N PRO A 50 0.83 0.23 6.65
CA PRO A 50 -0.17 0.62 7.62
C PRO A 50 0.07 2.03 8.18
N CYS A 51 1.34 2.41 8.38
CA CYS A 51 1.69 3.75 8.83
C CYS A 51 1.35 4.85 7.80
N TYR A 52 1.37 4.52 6.52
CA TYR A 52 1.06 5.46 5.44
C TYR A 52 -0.44 5.52 5.13
N LEU A 53 -1.11 4.37 5.08
CA LEU A 53 -2.53 4.23 4.78
C LEU A 53 -3.43 4.44 6.00
N MET A 54 -2.85 4.58 7.19
CA MET A 54 -3.59 4.80 8.46
C MET A 54 -4.69 3.75 8.67
N GLY A 55 -4.40 2.50 8.27
CA GLY A 55 -5.32 1.36 8.28
C GLY A 55 -4.60 0.08 7.87
N LYS A 56 -5.29 -1.05 7.86
CA LYS A 56 -4.77 -2.38 7.55
C LYS A 56 -4.77 -2.63 6.03
N PRO A 57 -3.59 -2.66 5.39
CA PRO A 57 -3.46 -3.12 4.02
C PRO A 57 -3.53 -4.65 3.98
N GLN A 58 -4.34 -5.19 3.07
CA GLN A 58 -4.24 -6.58 2.65
C GLN A 58 -3.35 -6.65 1.42
N LEU A 59 -2.11 -7.12 1.60
CA LEU A 59 -1.13 -7.20 0.52
C LEU A 59 -1.47 -8.37 -0.40
N CYS A 60 -1.74 -8.05 -1.67
CA CYS A 60 -2.07 -9.02 -2.70
C CYS A 60 -1.03 -8.94 -3.83
N THR A 61 -0.54 -10.08 -4.30
CA THR A 61 0.31 -10.17 -5.48
C THR A 61 -0.42 -10.91 -6.59
N ILE A 62 -0.23 -10.48 -7.84
CA ILE A 62 -0.77 -11.21 -8.99
C ILE A 62 0.15 -12.41 -9.24
N ARG A 63 -0.44 -13.59 -9.53
CA ARG A 63 0.31 -14.80 -9.90
C ARG A 63 1.34 -14.58 -11.01
N CYS A 64 1.06 -13.70 -11.97
CA CYS A 64 2.01 -13.35 -13.05
C CYS A 64 3.33 -12.79 -12.51
N VAL A 65 3.30 -12.02 -11.41
CA VAL A 65 4.49 -11.42 -10.81
C VAL A 65 5.36 -12.46 -10.10
N ILE A 66 4.75 -13.47 -9.47
CA ILE A 66 5.47 -14.56 -8.80
C ILE A 66 6.17 -15.45 -9.83
N ARG A 67 5.50 -15.73 -10.96
CA ARG A 67 5.99 -16.68 -11.97
C ARG A 67 7.18 -16.18 -12.79
N THR A 68 7.44 -14.88 -12.82
CA THR A 68 8.57 -14.30 -13.58
C THR A 68 9.89 -14.35 -12.80
N TYR A 69 9.86 -14.59 -11.49
CA TYR A 69 11.05 -14.54 -10.61
C TYR A 69 11.33 -15.85 -9.87
N LEU A 70 10.61 -16.93 -10.18
CA LEU A 70 10.73 -18.26 -9.57
C LEU A 70 10.97 -19.28 -10.69
#